data_AF-J3G5V4-F1
#
_entry.id   AF-J3G5V4-F1
#
_cell.length_a   1.000
_cell.length_b   1.000
_cell.length_c   1.000
_cell.angle_alpha   90.00
_cell.angle_beta   90.00
_cell.angle_gamma   90.00
#
_symmetry.space_group_name_H-M   'P 1'
#
loop_
_entity.id
_entity.type
_entity.pdbx_description
1 polymer ?
#
loop_
_entity_poly.entity_id
_entity_poly.type
_entity_poly.pdbx_seq_one_letter_code
_entity_poly.pdbx_strand_id
1 'polypeptide(L)'
;MPKTISEQHERKIAQMIRNWPAEHALDWNSVCIGAQGIMGWDNPPTRQALDKKIAIKVAYKNKKQHLKVEKQKLSDMPRPRSTLDAMKKISRLQAENDELKAELARMAEIANRLIYNATIAGLTRERLMAPLPTIREPLPRKI
;
A
#
# COMPACT_ATOMS: atom_id res chain seq x y z
N MET A 1 3.67 -32.22 25.77
CA MET A 1 3.80 -30.80 26.18
C MET A 1 2.72 -29.98 25.47
N PRO A 2 2.09 -28.98 26.10
CA PRO A 2 1.08 -28.15 25.44
C PRO A 2 1.72 -27.37 24.28
N LYS A 3 1.21 -27.58 23.06
CA LYS A 3 1.69 -26.92 21.85
C LYS A 3 1.45 -25.40 22.00
N THR A 4 2.53 -24.62 22.08
CA THR A 4 2.46 -23.17 22.37
C THR A 4 2.74 -22.37 21.11
N ILE A 5 1.89 -21.37 20.84
CA ILE A 5 2.11 -20.42 19.74
C ILE A 5 3.17 -19.40 20.20
N SER A 6 4.39 -19.58 19.70
CA SER A 6 5.51 -18.65 19.89
C SER A 6 5.24 -17.32 19.18
N GLU A 7 5.96 -16.28 19.57
CA GLU A 7 5.89 -14.98 18.91
C GLU A 7 6.32 -15.05 17.43
N GLN A 8 7.28 -15.90 17.10
CA GLN A 8 7.70 -16.13 15.72
C GLN A 8 6.56 -16.73 14.87
N HIS A 9 5.83 -17.70 15.42
CA HIS A 9 4.66 -18.27 14.76
C HIS A 9 3.56 -17.21 14.61
N GLU A 10 3.33 -16.39 15.64
CA GLU A 10 2.35 -15.31 15.60
C GLU A 10 2.64 -14.31 14.48
N ARG A 11 3.90 -13.87 14.34
CA ARG A 11 4.33 -12.95 13.27
C ARG A 11 4.15 -13.55 11.88
N LYS A 12 4.55 -14.81 11.68
CA LYS A 12 4.41 -15.52 10.39
C LYS A 12 2.94 -15.68 10.00
N ILE A 13 2.07 -16.07 10.95
CA ILE A 13 0.64 -16.22 10.70
C ILE A 13 0.00 -14.86 10.39
N ALA A 14 0.36 -13.81 11.14
CA ALA A 14 -0.12 -12.45 10.85
C ALA A 14 0.32 -11.97 9.46
N GLN A 15 1.55 -12.28 9.03
CA GLN A 15 2.05 -11.97 7.69
C GLN A 15 1.29 -12.74 6.61
N MET A 16 1.05 -14.03 6.80
CA MET A 16 0.22 -14.85 5.90
C MET A 16 -1.17 -14.22 5.72
N ILE A 17 -1.82 -13.80 6.81
CA ILE A 17 -3.14 -13.15 6.75
C ILE A 17 -3.09 -11.80 6.02
N ARG A 18 -2.05 -10.99 6.25
CA ARG A 18 -1.89 -9.70 5.52
C ARG A 18 -1.75 -9.91 4.01
N ASN A 19 -1.03 -10.97 3.63
CA ASN A 19 -0.79 -11.35 2.24
C ASN A 19 -1.86 -12.27 1.66
N TRP A 20 -3.01 -12.41 2.34
CA TRP A 20 -4.07 -13.31 1.86
C TRP A 20 -4.55 -12.90 0.46
N PRO A 21 -4.67 -13.87 -0.47
CA PRO A 21 -5.11 -13.60 -1.84
C PRO A 21 -6.56 -13.10 -1.85
N ALA A 22 -6.86 -12.12 -2.71
CA ALA A 22 -8.20 -11.54 -2.81
C ALA A 22 -9.23 -12.48 -3.43
N GLU A 23 -8.77 -13.48 -4.17
CA GLU A 23 -9.57 -14.50 -4.85
C GLU A 23 -10.22 -15.48 -3.88
N HIS A 24 -9.62 -15.70 -2.71
CA HIS A 24 -10.11 -16.65 -1.72
C HIS A 24 -10.81 -15.95 -0.55
N ALA A 25 -11.89 -16.55 -0.06
CA ALA A 25 -12.57 -16.06 1.12
C ALA A 25 -11.63 -16.12 2.33
N LEU A 26 -11.52 -15.01 3.07
CA LEU A 26 -10.79 -14.99 4.33
C LEU A 26 -11.70 -15.49 5.46
N ASP A 27 -11.68 -16.79 5.69
CA ASP A 27 -12.36 -17.45 6.80
C ASP A 27 -11.39 -18.01 7.84
N TRP A 28 -11.89 -18.28 9.05
CA TRP A 28 -11.05 -18.78 10.13
C TRP A 28 -10.60 -20.23 9.92
N ASN A 29 -11.33 -21.04 9.15
CA ASN A 29 -10.96 -22.42 8.89
C ASN A 29 -9.72 -22.47 7.99
N SER A 30 -9.71 -21.70 6.91
CA SER A 30 -8.55 -21.54 6.03
C SER A 30 -7.34 -20.97 6.76
N VAL A 31 -7.55 -20.01 7.67
CA VAL A 31 -6.47 -19.46 8.50
C VAL A 31 -5.91 -20.51 9.46
N CYS A 32 -6.75 -21.36 10.06
CA CYS A 32 -6.30 -22.44 10.94
C CYS A 32 -5.49 -23.49 10.15
N ILE A 33 -5.94 -23.86 8.95
CA ILE A 33 -5.21 -24.78 8.05
C ILE A 33 -3.87 -24.16 7.62
N GLY A 34 -3.84 -22.90 7.21
CA GLY A 34 -2.59 -22.22 6.84
C GLY A 34 -1.61 -22.11 8.01
N ALA A 35 -2.13 -21.85 9.21
CA ALA A 35 -1.33 -21.81 10.43
C ALA A 35 -0.73 -23.19 10.79
N GLN A 36 -1.44 -24.29 10.49
CA GLN A 36 -0.92 -25.65 10.65
C GLN A 36 0.39 -25.84 9.87
N GLY A 37 0.41 -25.44 8.59
CA GLY A 37 1.61 -25.54 7.74
C GLY A 37 2.78 -24.68 8.23
N ILE A 38 2.51 -23.50 8.79
CA ILE A 38 3.53 -22.61 9.35
C ILE A 38 4.16 -23.16 10.64
N MET A 39 3.37 -23.88 11.43
CA MET A 39 3.79 -24.39 12.75
C MET A 39 4.29 -25.84 12.69
N GLY A 40 4.07 -26.55 11.58
CA GLY A 40 4.47 -27.97 11.44
C GLY A 40 3.73 -28.88 12.41
N TRP A 41 2.47 -28.58 12.74
CA TRP A 41 1.67 -29.38 13.66
C TRP A 41 0.83 -30.43 12.93
N ASP A 42 0.65 -31.59 13.55
CA ASP A 42 -0.19 -32.68 13.02
C ASP A 42 -1.67 -32.27 12.87
N ASN A 43 -2.11 -31.33 13.71
CA ASN A 43 -3.48 -30.83 13.74
C ASN A 43 -3.50 -29.29 13.68
N PRO A 44 -4.50 -28.69 13.02
CA PRO A 44 -4.63 -27.25 12.94
C PRO A 44 -4.92 -26.63 14.33
N PRO A 45 -4.37 -25.45 14.63
CA PRO A 45 -4.75 -24.70 15.82
C PRO A 45 -6.24 -24.34 15.79
N THR A 46 -6.84 -24.17 16.96
CA THR A 46 -8.22 -23.67 17.04
C THR A 46 -8.27 -22.17 16.78
N ARG A 47 -9.38 -21.70 16.22
CA ARG A 47 -9.67 -20.26 16.08
C ARG A 47 -9.47 -19.50 17.40
N GLN A 48 -9.90 -20.07 18.52
CA GLN A 48 -9.77 -19.44 19.84
C GLN A 48 -8.30 -19.24 20.24
N ALA A 49 -7.41 -20.17 19.90
CA ALA A 49 -5.99 -20.04 20.16
C ALA A 49 -5.36 -18.91 19.32
N LEU A 50 -5.78 -18.78 18.06
CA LEU A 50 -5.30 -17.73 17.15
C LEU A 50 -5.89 -16.34 17.47
N ASP A 51 -7.17 -16.24 17.80
CA ASP A 51 -7.85 -14.95 18.07
C ASP A 51 -7.44 -14.32 19.41
N LYS A 52 -6.91 -15.12 20.35
CA LYS A 52 -6.28 -14.61 21.59
C LYS A 52 -4.99 -13.83 21.31
N LYS A 53 -4.35 -14.05 20.15
CA LYS A 53 -3.11 -13.39 19.76
C LYS A 53 -3.41 -12.07 19.05
N ILE A 54 -2.99 -10.97 19.65
CA ILE A 54 -3.36 -9.61 19.22
C ILE A 54 -2.91 -9.36 17.77
N ALA A 55 -1.70 -9.77 17.39
CA ALA A 55 -1.19 -9.50 16.05
C ALA A 55 -1.99 -10.24 14.97
N ILE A 56 -2.41 -11.48 15.25
CA ILE A 56 -3.23 -12.28 14.34
C ILE A 56 -4.64 -11.69 14.24
N LYS A 57 -5.24 -11.33 15.38
CA LYS A 57 -6.58 -10.71 15.43
C LYS A 57 -6.63 -9.40 14.63
N VAL A 58 -5.64 -8.53 14.82
CA VAL A 58 -5.54 -7.26 14.09
C VAL A 58 -5.31 -7.51 12.60
N ALA A 59 -4.41 -8.42 12.22
CA ALA A 59 -4.17 -8.78 10.83
C ALA A 59 -5.45 -9.29 10.15
N TYR A 60 -6.21 -10.16 10.82
CA TYR A 60 -7.46 -10.71 10.31
C TYR A 60 -8.52 -9.63 10.09
N LYS A 61 -8.75 -8.77 11.09
CA LYS A 61 -9.72 -7.66 10.98
C LYS A 61 -9.35 -6.70 9.84
N ASN A 62 -8.10 -6.27 9.80
CA ASN A 62 -7.63 -5.32 8.78
C ASN A 62 -7.74 -5.90 7.38
N LYS A 63 -7.30 -7.15 7.18
CA LYS A 63 -7.40 -7.80 5.86
C LYS A 63 -8.86 -8.03 5.46
N LYS A 64 -9.72 -8.45 6.39
CA LYS A 64 -11.15 -8.64 6.10
C LYS A 64 -11.84 -7.34 5.69
N GLN A 65 -11.49 -6.23 6.33
CA GLN A 65 -11.97 -4.90 5.95
C GLN A 65 -11.42 -4.48 4.58
N HIS A 66 -10.13 -4.70 4.32
CA HIS A 66 -9.51 -4.42 3.02
C HIS A 66 -10.21 -5.17 1.89
N LEU A 67 -10.41 -6.48 2.04
CA LEU A 67 -11.09 -7.31 1.05
C LEU A 67 -12.55 -6.88 0.84
N LYS A 68 -13.24 -6.41 1.89
CA LYS A 68 -14.60 -5.85 1.76
C LYS A 68 -14.58 -4.57 0.93
N VAL A 69 -13.65 -3.66 1.21
CA VAL A 69 -13.51 -2.39 0.48
C VAL A 69 -13.11 -2.65 -0.97
N GLU A 70 -12.20 -3.59 -1.24
CA GLU A 70 -11.83 -3.98 -2.61
C GLU A 70 -13.01 -4.56 -3.38
N LYS A 71 -13.80 -5.45 -2.76
CA LYS A 71 -15.01 -5.99 -3.36
C LYS A 71 -16.04 -4.90 -3.67
N GLN A 72 -16.21 -3.93 -2.78
CA GLN A 72 -17.09 -2.78 -3.00
C GLN A 72 -16.60 -1.90 -4.15
N LYS A 73 -15.30 -1.57 -4.19
CA LYS A 73 -14.71 -0.82 -5.31
C LYS A 73 -14.90 -1.53 -6.64
N LEU A 74 -14.83 -2.86 -6.65
CA LEU A 74 -15.03 -3.66 -7.86
C LEU A 74 -16.51 -3.80 -8.25
N SER A 75 -17.43 -3.84 -7.28
CA SER A 75 -18.88 -3.84 -7.55
C SER A 75 -19.37 -2.49 -8.05
N ASP A 76 -18.81 -1.41 -7.52
CA ASP A 76 -19.16 -0.03 -7.87
C ASP A 76 -18.47 0.41 -9.17
N MET A 77 -17.50 -0.37 -9.66
CA MET A 77 -16.85 -0.11 -10.93
C MET A 77 -17.81 -0.47 -12.07
N PRO A 78 -18.16 0.50 -12.96
CA PRO A 78 -19.01 0.20 -14.10
C PRO A 78 -18.32 -0.84 -14.98
N ARG A 79 -18.97 -2.00 -15.13
CA ARG A 79 -18.47 -3.08 -15.99
C ARG A 79 -18.35 -2.55 -17.42
N PRO A 80 -17.23 -2.86 -18.11
CA PRO A 80 -17.10 -2.49 -19.51
C PRO A 80 -18.22 -3.17 -20.31
N ARG A 81 -18.86 -2.43 -21.22
CA ARG A 81 -19.96 -2.93 -22.05
C ARG A 81 -19.49 -4.00 -23.04
N SER A 82 -18.21 -3.99 -23.40
CA SER A 82 -17.56 -4.98 -24.25
C SER A 82 -16.08 -5.15 -23.91
N THR A 83 -15.48 -6.26 -24.35
CA THR A 83 -14.02 -6.49 -24.27
C THR A 83 -13.23 -5.43 -25.04
N LEU A 84 -13.74 -5.00 -26.19
CA LEU A 84 -13.14 -3.93 -26.99
C LEU A 84 -13.12 -2.60 -26.23
N ASP A 85 -14.18 -2.25 -25.50
CA ASP A 85 -14.21 -1.04 -24.67
C ASP A 85 -13.22 -1.10 -23.51
N ALA A 86 -13.05 -2.28 -22.92
CA ALA A 86 -12.02 -2.51 -21.90
C ALA A 86 -10.61 -2.32 -22.47
N MET A 87 -10.33 -2.90 -23.63
CA MET A 87 -9.03 -2.75 -24.31
C MET A 87 -8.74 -1.28 -24.66
N LYS A 88 -9.73 -0.55 -25.21
CA LYS A 88 -9.60 0.89 -25.50
C LYS A 88 -9.32 1.69 -24.23
N LYS A 89 -10.02 1.41 -23.13
CA LYS A 89 -9.81 2.08 -21.84
C LYS A 89 -8.42 1.80 -21.28
N ILE A 90 -7.95 0.56 -21.34
CA ILE A 90 -6.60 0.17 -20.90
C ILE A 90 -5.56 0.90 -21.74
N SER A 91 -5.69 0.87 -23.07
CA SER A 91 -4.77 1.55 -23.98
C SER A 91 -4.68 3.06 -23.70
N ARG A 92 -5.82 3.72 -23.48
CA ARG A 92 -5.87 5.15 -23.10
C ARG A 92 -5.18 5.42 -21.77
N LEU A 93 -5.48 4.62 -20.74
CA LEU A 93 -4.86 4.78 -19.41
C LEU A 93 -3.36 4.52 -19.44
N GLN A 94 -2.90 3.58 -20.27
CA GLN A 94 -1.47 3.33 -20.45
C GLN A 94 -0.78 4.53 -21.10
N ALA A 95 -1.35 5.08 -22.17
CA ALA A 95 -0.82 6.28 -22.83
C ALA A 95 -0.76 7.48 -21.88
N GLU A 96 -1.81 7.72 -21.10
CA GLU A 96 -1.85 8.78 -20.08
C GLU A 96 -0.79 8.55 -18.99
N ASN A 97 -0.60 7.31 -18.56
CA ASN A 97 0.44 6.98 -17.58
C ASN A 97 1.84 7.23 -18.11
N ASP A 98 2.11 6.88 -19.36
CA ASP A 98 3.39 7.08 -20.01
C ASP A 98 3.68 8.59 -20.23
N GLU A 99 2.66 9.36 -20.60
CA GLU A 99 2.74 10.82 -20.71
C GLU A 99 3.04 11.48 -19.35
N LEU A 100 2.33 11.08 -18.29
CA LEU A 100 2.56 11.58 -16.93
C LEU A 100 3.98 11.24 -16.43
N LYS A 101 4.48 10.04 -16.72
CA LYS A 101 5.85 9.65 -16.38
C LYS A 101 6.89 10.49 -17.13
N ALA A 102 6.64 10.77 -18.42
CA ALA A 102 7.52 11.63 -19.20
C ALA A 102 7.54 13.06 -18.65
N GLU A 103 6.38 13.60 -18.27
CA GLU A 103 6.30 14.93 -17.67
C GLU A 103 7.00 14.99 -16.30
N LEU A 104 6.80 13.96 -15.46
CA LEU A 104 7.48 13.86 -14.18
C LEU A 104 9.01 13.82 -14.35
N ALA A 105 9.51 13.09 -15.35
CA ALA A 105 10.93 13.05 -15.67
C ALA A 105 11.47 14.41 -16.09
N ARG A 106 10.72 15.16 -16.93
CA ARG A 106 11.08 16.53 -17.32
C ARG A 106 11.12 17.48 -16.12
N MET A 107 10.10 17.44 -15.26
CA MET A 107 10.04 18.25 -14.04
C MET A 107 11.20 17.92 -13.10
N ALA A 108 11.54 16.64 -12.93
CA ALA A 108 12.66 16.20 -12.10
C ALA A 108 14.00 16.70 -12.64
N GLU A 109 14.20 16.67 -13.97
CA GLU A 109 15.39 17.23 -14.60
C GLU A 109 15.53 18.74 -14.34
N ILE A 110 14.45 19.50 -14.54
CA ILE A 110 14.44 20.94 -14.26
C ILE A 110 14.74 21.21 -12.79
N ALA A 111 14.10 20.48 -11.88
CA ALA A 111 14.35 20.60 -10.44
C ALA A 111 15.82 20.34 -10.10
N ASN A 112 16.43 19.30 -10.67
CA ASN A 112 17.85 18.99 -10.46
C ASN A 112 18.77 20.13 -10.93
N ARG A 113 18.50 20.69 -12.12
CA ARG A 113 19.26 21.84 -12.64
C ARG A 113 19.13 23.06 -11.73
N LEU A 114 17.93 23.36 -11.25
CA LEU A 114 17.67 24.47 -10.32
C LEU A 114 18.40 24.27 -8.99
N ILE A 115 18.32 23.07 -8.40
CA ILE A 115 19.00 22.74 -7.13
C ILE A 115 20.51 22.87 -7.30
N TYR A 116 21.08 22.32 -8.38
CA TYR A 116 22.51 22.42 -8.67
C TYR A 116 22.96 23.88 -8.78
N ASN A 117 22.26 24.67 -9.61
CA ASN A 117 22.58 26.09 -9.82
C ASN A 117 22.39 26.93 -8.56
N ALA A 118 21.40 26.63 -7.74
CA ALA A 118 21.20 27.31 -6.47
C ALA A 118 22.28 26.97 -5.44
N THR A 119 22.73 25.72 -5.41
CA THR A 119 23.79 25.26 -4.51
C THR A 119 25.12 25.93 -4.84
N ILE A 120 25.51 26.02 -6.12
CA ILE A 120 26.72 26.75 -6.52
C ILE A 120 26.61 28.27 -6.24
N ALA A 121 25.38 28.81 -6.18
CA ALA A 121 25.11 30.20 -5.80
C ALA A 121 25.03 30.42 -4.28
N GLY A 122 25.34 29.39 -3.47
CA GLY A 122 25.40 29.47 -2.01
C GLY A 122 24.04 29.41 -1.30
N LEU A 123 22.96 29.02 -2.00
CA LEU A 123 21.67 28.77 -1.33
C LEU A 123 21.71 27.40 -0.65
N THR A 124 21.26 27.38 0.61
CA THR A 124 21.10 26.13 1.35
C THR A 124 19.80 25.43 0.97
N ARG A 125 19.76 24.11 1.19
CA ARG A 125 18.57 23.29 0.94
C ARG A 125 17.38 23.77 1.78
N GLU A 126 17.60 24.17 3.02
CA GLU A 126 16.57 24.66 3.94
C GLU A 126 15.89 25.91 3.37
N ARG A 127 16.68 26.80 2.76
CA ARG A 127 16.17 28.02 2.11
C ARG A 127 15.40 27.72 0.82
N LEU A 128 15.85 26.73 0.04
CA LEU A 128 15.16 26.31 -1.18
C LEU A 128 13.84 25.60 -0.93
N MET A 129 13.75 24.87 0.19
CA MET A 129 12.56 24.12 0.60
C MET A 129 11.63 24.92 1.52
N ALA A 130 11.96 26.19 1.80
CA ALA A 130 11.10 27.07 2.58
C ALA A 130 9.71 27.15 1.92
N PRO A 131 8.63 27.21 2.71
CA PRO A 131 7.29 27.32 2.17
C PRO A 131 7.19 28.57 1.29
N LEU A 132 6.42 28.45 0.19
CA LEU A 132 6.15 29.60 -0.65
C LEU A 132 5.44 30.68 0.19
N PRO A 133 5.81 31.97 0.05
CA PRO A 133 5.17 33.03 0.77
C PRO A 133 3.68 33.03 0.43
N THR A 134 2.84 33.00 1.46
CA THR A 134 1.39 33.11 1.24
C THR A 134 1.07 34.54 0.83
N ILE A 135 -0.02 34.73 0.06
CA ILE A 135 -0.47 36.05 -0.48
C ILE A 135 -0.61 37.14 0.62
N ARG A 136 -0.69 36.74 1.90
CA ARG A 136 -0.84 37.65 3.05
C ARG A 136 0.48 38.13 3.67
N GLU A 137 1.62 37.60 3.25
CA GLU A 137 2.90 37.90 3.89
C GLU A 137 3.75 38.82 2.99
N PRO A 138 4.17 40.02 3.47
CA PRO A 138 4.94 40.94 2.66
C PRO A 138 6.34 40.36 2.37
N LEU A 139 6.78 40.48 1.11
CA LEU A 139 8.11 40.01 0.67
C LEU A 139 9.22 40.59 1.57
N PRO A 140 10.20 39.77 2.02
CA PRO A 140 11.32 40.26 2.79
C PRO A 140 12.13 41.26 1.95
N ARG A 141 12.43 42.42 2.54
CA ARG A 141 13.25 43.46 1.88
C ARG A 141 14.61 42.88 1.53
N LYS A 142 15.02 43.06 0.27
CA LYS A 142 16.38 42.75 -0.19
C LYS A 142 17.37 43.61 0.62
N ILE A 143 18.36 42.96 1.22
CA ILE A 143 19.56 43.59 1.80
C ILE A 143 20.56 43.79 0.68
#